data_AF-A0A3N5ETZ5-F1
#
_entry.id   AF-A0A3N5ETZ5-F1
#
_cell.length_a   1.000
_cell.length_b   1.000
_cell.length_c   1.000
_cell.angle_alpha   90.00
_cell.angle_beta   90.00
_cell.angle_gamma   90.00
#
_symmetry.space_group_name_H-M   'P 1'
#
loop_
_entity.id
_entity.type
_entity.pdbx_description
1 polymer ?
#
loop_
_entity_poly.entity_id
_entity_poly.type
_entity_poly.pdbx_seq_one_letter_code
_entity_poly.pdbx_strand_id
1 'polypeptide(L)' 'MSQCLATMSAVHIILVAVVVLLLFGAQKIPQLMRSLGSGMNEFKRGLKDGEQALLSEAEATPLPAPKEAQKTTSG' A
#
# COMPACT_ATOMS: atom_id res chain seq x y z
N MET A 1 27.38 -15.11 -28.73
CA MET A 1 25.93 -14.90 -28.98
C MET A 1 25.20 -14.24 -27.80
N SER A 2 25.42 -14.62 -26.54
CA SER A 2 24.70 -14.04 -25.38
C SER A 2 24.93 -12.53 -25.17
N GLN A 3 26.14 -12.01 -25.47
CA GLN A 3 26.45 -10.59 -25.33
C GLN A 3 25.76 -9.67 -26.37
N CYS A 4 25.34 -10.19 -27.52
CA CYS A 4 24.66 -9.41 -28.56
C CYS A 4 23.19 -9.11 -28.19
N LEU A 5 22.55 -10.00 -27.44
CA LEU A 5 21.16 -9.83 -26.99
C LEU A 5 21.05 -8.77 -25.89
N ALA A 6 22.02 -8.74 -24.97
CA ALA A 6 22.05 -7.79 -23.86
C ALA A 6 22.25 -6.34 -24.35
N THR A 7 23.13 -6.11 -25.33
CA THR A 7 23.41 -4.77 -25.85
C THR A 7 22.28 -4.23 -26.71
N MET A 8 21.64 -5.08 -27.53
CA MET A 8 20.48 -4.67 -28.32
C MET A 8 19.30 -4.28 -27.43
N SER A 9 19.02 -5.03 -26.35
CA SER A 9 17.93 -4.71 -25.42
C SER A 9 18.19 -3.43 -24.61
N ALA A 10 19.38 -3.32 -23.99
CA ALA A 10 19.71 -2.17 -23.14
C ALA A 10 19.75 -0.85 -23.92
N VAL A 11 20.33 -0.86 -25.13
CA VAL A 11 20.40 0.35 -25.96
C VAL A 11 19.02 0.78 -26.45
N HIS A 12 18.12 -0.15 -26.79
CA HIS A 12 16.74 0.20 -27.18
C HIS A 12 15.98 0.85 -26.02
N ILE A 13 16.07 0.28 -24.81
CA ILE A 13 15.40 0.86 -23.63
C ILE A 13 15.95 2.26 -23.33
N ILE A 14 17.27 2.45 -23.41
CA ILE A 14 17.89 3.77 -23.21
C ILE A 14 17.43 4.75 -24.29
N LEU A 15 17.38 4.34 -25.56
CA LEU A 15 16.93 5.20 -26.68
C LEU A 15 15.48 5.66 -26.46
N VAL A 16 14.58 4.74 -26.10
CA VAL A 16 13.18 5.07 -25.80
C VAL A 16 13.09 5.99 -24.59
N ALA A 17 13.85 5.71 -23.53
CA ALA A 17 13.89 6.55 -22.34
C ALA A 17 14.36 7.98 -22.67
N VAL A 18 15.36 8.14 -23.54
CA VAL A 18 15.84 9.45 -24.01
C VAL A 18 14.75 10.18 -24.79
N VAL A 19 14.06 9.52 -25.72
CA VAL A 19 12.94 10.14 -26.47
C VAL A 19 11.83 10.59 -25.52
N VAL A 20 11.43 9.75 -24.58
CA VAL A 20 10.44 10.11 -23.55
C VAL A 20 10.97 11.26 -22.68
N LEU A 21 12.24 11.27 -22.31
CA LEU A 21 12.85 12.35 -21.54
C LEU A 21 12.90 13.67 -22.30
N LEU A 22 13.05 13.65 -23.64
CA LEU A 22 13.00 14.84 -24.46
C LEU A 22 11.57 15.38 -24.62
N LEU A 23 10.58 14.49 -24.76
CA LEU A 23 9.17 14.88 -24.89
C LEU A 23 8.57 15.37 -23.56
N PHE A 24 8.86 14.68 -22.47
CA PHE A 24 8.30 14.98 -21.15
C PHE A 24 9.23 15.84 -20.28
N GLY A 25 10.53 15.87 -20.56
CA GLY A 25 11.53 16.55 -19.74
C GLY A 25 11.99 15.71 -18.54
N ALA A 26 13.26 15.91 -18.14
CA ALA A 26 13.87 15.18 -17.02
C ALA A 26 13.22 15.44 -15.66
N GLN A 27 12.45 16.52 -15.52
CA GLN A 27 11.78 16.90 -14.27
C GLN A 27 10.39 16.26 -14.11
N LYS A 28 9.72 15.86 -15.21
CA LYS A 28 8.34 15.34 -15.13
C LYS A 28 8.27 13.89 -14.64
N ILE A 29 9.20 13.04 -15.10
CA ILE A 29 9.29 11.63 -14.66
C ILE A 29 9.40 11.51 -13.12
N PRO A 30 10.37 12.17 -12.43
CA PRO A 30 10.48 12.06 -10.98
C PRO A 30 9.31 12.70 -10.24
N GLN A 31 8.72 13.78 -10.76
CA GLN A 31 7.54 14.42 -10.17
C GLN A 31 6.32 13.48 -10.19
N LEU A 32 6.09 12.81 -11.33
CA LEU A 32 5.02 11.82 -11.48
C LEU A 32 5.26 10.61 -10.57
N MET A 33 6.49 10.06 -10.54
CA MET A 33 6.84 8.95 -9.63
C MET A 33 6.65 9.33 -8.16
N ARG A 34 6.98 10.57 -7.77
CA ARG A 34 6.79 11.03 -6.39
C ARG A 34 5.31 11.04 -6.01
N SER A 35 4.45 11.58 -6.88
CA SER A 35 3.00 11.63 -6.65
C SER A 35 2.35 10.25 -6.61
N LEU A 36 2.70 9.37 -7.56
CA LEU A 36 2.21 7.99 -7.63
C LEU A 36 2.73 7.14 -6.46
N GLY A 37 4.00 7.34 -6.09
CA GLY A 37 4.66 6.63 -4.99
C GLY A 37 4.06 6.98 -3.64
N SER A 38 3.74 8.26 -3.39
CA SER A 38 3.05 8.67 -2.17
C SER A 38 1.66 8.04 -2.06
N GLY A 39 0.86 8.05 -3.13
CA GLY A 39 -0.46 7.43 -3.15
C GLY A 39 -0.41 5.91 -2.94
N MET A 40 0.54 5.22 -3.58
CA MET A 40 0.76 3.79 -3.38
C MET A 40 1.21 3.46 -1.94
N ASN A 41 2.02 4.33 -1.33
CA ASN A 41 2.49 4.15 0.05
C ASN A 41 1.36 4.33 1.07
N GLU A 42 0.52 5.35 0.89
CA GLU A 42 -0.67 5.56 1.71
C GLU A 42 -1.68 4.42 1.55
N PHE A 43 -1.89 3.95 0.32
CA PHE A 43 -2.73 2.78 0.05
C PHE A 43 -2.23 1.52 0.78
N LYS A 44 -0.93 1.23 0.70
CA LYS A 44 -0.32 0.10 1.42
C LYS A 44 -0.42 0.23 2.93
N ARG A 45 -0.31 1.46 3.48
CA ARG A 45 -0.48 1.72 4.91
C ARG A 45 -1.93 1.49 5.34
N GLY A 46 -2.89 2.04 4.61
CA GLY A 46 -4.32 1.85 4.88
C GLY A 46 -4.74 0.38 4.82
N LEU A 47 -4.18 -0.42 3.90
CA LEU A 47 -4.43 -1.86 3.85
C LEU A 47 -3.90 -2.60 5.09
N LYS A 48 -2.68 -2.28 5.53
CA LYS A 48 -2.07 -2.89 6.74
C LYS A 48 -2.81 -2.48 8.02
N ASP A 49 -3.17 -1.21 8.12
CA ASP A 49 -3.89 -0.68 9.27
C ASP A 49 -5.32 -1.25 9.32
N GLY A 50 -5.98 -1.44 8.17
CA GLY A 50 -7.27 -2.10 8.06
C GLY A 50 -7.22 -3.60 8.40
N GLU A 51 -6.17 -4.30 7.99
CA GLU A 51 -5.96 -5.71 8.35
C GLU A 51 -5.74 -5.87 9.87
N GLN A 52 -4.98 -4.97 10.49
CA GLN A 52 -4.77 -4.98 11.94
C GLN A 52 -6.02 -4.55 12.72
N ALA A 53 -6.82 -3.62 12.21
CA ALA A 53 -8.10 -3.23 12.82
C ALA A 53 -9.08 -4.41 12.84
N LEU A 54 -9.14 -5.20 11.76
CA LEU A 54 -10.02 -6.37 11.65
C LEU A 54 -9.62 -7.50 12.62
N LEU A 55 -8.33 -7.61 12.95
CA LEU A 55 -7.81 -8.54 13.95
C LEU A 55 -7.99 -8.03 15.40
N SER A 56 -8.00 -6.72 15.61
CA SER A 56 -8.13 -6.10 16.95
C SER A 56 -9.58 -5.89 17.39
N GLU A 57 -10.54 -5.83 16.47
CA GLU A 57 -11.96 -5.60 16.80
C GLU A 57 -12.72 -6.90 17.19
N ALA A 58 -12.04 -8.05 17.17
CA ALA A 58 -12.56 -9.31 17.69
C ALA A 58 -12.56 -9.40 19.24
N GLU A 59 -12.01 -8.40 19.96
CA GLU A 59 -11.91 -8.39 21.43
C GLU A 59 -12.58 -7.18 22.11
N ALA A 60 -13.54 -6.50 21.49
CA ALA A 60 -14.28 -5.42 22.15
C ALA A 60 -15.76 -5.36 21.76
N THR A 61 -16.46 -6.49 21.83
CA THR A 61 -17.90 -6.45 22.13
C THR A 61 -18.07 -6.74 23.62
N PRO A 62 -18.10 -5.72 24.51
CA PRO A 62 -18.75 -5.88 25.79
C PRO A 62 -20.20 -6.21 25.47
N LEU A 63 -20.61 -7.47 25.65
CA LEU A 63 -22.01 -7.82 25.65
C LEU A 63 -22.69 -6.92 26.69
N PRO A 64 -23.63 -6.04 26.32
CA PRO A 64 -24.60 -5.57 27.28
C PRO A 64 -25.40 -6.81 27.67
N ALA A 65 -25.11 -7.37 28.83
CA ALA A 65 -26.00 -8.29 29.51
C ALA A 65 -26.84 -7.47 30.50
N PRO A 66 -27.98 -6.90 30.09
CA PRO A 66 -29.02 -6.53 31.03
C PRO A 66 -29.62 -7.84 31.56
N LYS A 67 -29.11 -8.32 32.70
CA LYS A 67 -29.86 -9.14 33.65
C LYS A 67 -29.44 -8.79 35.07
N GLU A 68 -30.20 -7.86 35.62
CA GLU A 68 -30.55 -7.86 37.04
C GLU A 68 -30.97 -9.27 37.51
N ALA A 69 -30.90 -9.47 38.83
CA ALA A 69 -31.29 -10.65 39.62
C ALA A 69 -30.18 -11.71 39.87
N GLN A 70 -29.40 -11.48 40.94
CA GLN A 70 -29.33 -12.40 42.09
C GLN A 70 -28.44 -11.81 43.20
N LYS A 71 -29.05 -10.97 44.04
CA LYS A 71 -28.58 -10.72 45.41
C LYS A 71 -29.77 -10.57 46.33
N THR A 72 -30.44 -11.67 46.64
CA THR A 72 -31.35 -11.81 47.80
C THR A 72 -31.40 -13.28 48.20
N THR A 73 -31.40 -13.52 49.52
CA THR A 73 -31.49 -14.82 50.23
C THR A 73 -30.11 -15.45 50.46
N SER A 74 -29.41 -15.19 51.58
CA SER A 74 -29.76 -15.48 53.01
C SER A 74 -30.04 -16.96 53.21
N GLY A 75 -29.48 -17.69 54.16
CA GLY A 75 -28.50 -17.44 55.22
C GLY A 75 -28.19 -18.81 55.85
#